data_AF-A0A497RBZ8-F1
#
_entry.id   AF-A0A497RBZ8-F1
#
_cell.length_a   1.000
_cell.length_b   1.000
_cell.length_c   1.000
_cell.angle_alpha   90.00
_cell.angle_beta   90.00
_cell.angle_gamma   90.00
#
_symmetry.space_group_name_H-M   'P 1'
#
loop_
_entity.id
_entity.type
_entity.pdbx_description
1 polymer ?
#
loop_
_entity_poly.entity_id
_entity_poly.type
_entity_poly.pdbx_seq_one_letter_code
_entity_poly.pdbx_strand_id
1 'polypeptide(L)' 'MVKLSPKILIFSIILVFVSSIPMVVLGIYYLIRDRTSLWGYVFLFIGLIILAIMIILLFQLGTYTRFAGEVLEEELTEE' A
#
# COMPACT_ATOMS: atom_id res chain seq x y z
N MET A 1 2.34 24.75 4.56
CA MET A 1 1.59 23.47 4.59
C MET A 1 1.18 23.11 3.18
N VAL A 2 1.79 22.08 2.59
CA VAL A 2 1.45 21.64 1.21
C VAL A 2 0.17 20.82 1.28
N LYS A 3 -0.96 21.36 0.79
CA LYS A 3 -2.21 20.60 0.62
C LYS A 3 -2.04 19.67 -0.58
N LEU A 4 -1.62 18.42 -0.36
CA LEU A 4 -1.68 17.40 -1.40
C LEU A 4 -3.15 17.13 -1.74
N SER A 5 -3.49 17.25 -3.03
CA SER A 5 -4.82 16.90 -3.50
C SER A 5 -5.08 15.40 -3.29
N PRO A 6 -6.27 14.98 -2.80
CA PRO A 6 -6.61 13.57 -2.61
C PRO A 6 -6.39 12.71 -3.87
N LYS A 7 -6.54 13.31 -5.06
CA LYS A 7 -6.30 12.64 -6.35
C LYS A 7 -4.83 12.26 -6.55
N ILE A 8 -3.91 13.13 -6.12
CA ILE A 8 -2.46 12.89 -6.21
C ILE A 8 -2.05 11.81 -5.22
N LEU A 9 -2.67 11.80 -4.03
CA LEU A 9 -2.45 10.76 -3.02
C LEU A 9 -2.85 9.37 -3.57
N ILE A 10 -4.07 9.25 -4.11
CA ILE A 10 -4.58 7.99 -4.68
C ILE A 10 -3.72 7.52 -5.85
N PHE A 11 -3.36 8.43 -6.77
CA PHE A 11 -2.50 8.11 -7.90
C PHE A 11 -1.12 7.61 -7.44
N SER A 12 -0.54 8.23 -6.42
CA SER A 12 0.76 7.83 -5.86
C SER A 12 0.69 6.44 -5.23
N ILE A 13 -0.38 6.12 -4.52
CA ILE A 13 -0.61 4.78 -3.92
C ILE A 13 -0.70 3.72 -5.01
N ILE A 14 -1.50 3.96 -6.06
CA ILE A 14 -1.65 3.03 -7.18
C ILE A 14 -0.31 2.84 -7.90
N LEU A 15 0.43 3.91 -8.15
CA LEU A 15 1.73 3.86 -8.82
C LEU A 15 2.75 3.02 -8.01
N VAL A 16 2.81 3.23 -6.69
CA VAL A 16 3.67 2.46 -5.79
C VAL A 16 3.26 0.98 -5.81
N PHE A 17 1.96 0.70 -5.74
CA PHE A 17 1.44 -0.67 -5.78
C PHE A 17 1.81 -1.38 -7.08
N VAL A 18 1.55 -0.77 -8.23
CA VAL A 18 1.89 -1.33 -9.55
C VAL A 18 3.39 -1.55 -9.71
N SER A 19 4.23 -0.67 -9.16
CA SER A 19 5.70 -0.80 -9.22
C SER A 19 6.27 -1.91 -8.32
N SER A 20 5.57 -2.25 -7.23
CA SER A 20 6.00 -3.30 -6.30
C SER A 20 5.85 -4.72 -6.88
N ILE A 21 4.83 -4.95 -7.73
CA ILE A 21 4.56 -6.25 -8.35
C ILE A 21 5.75 -6.74 -9.21
N PRO A 22 6.27 -5.97 -10.19
CA PRO A 22 7.42 -6.41 -10.98
C PRO A 22 8.69 -6.55 -10.12
N MET A 23 8.86 -5.78 -9.05
CA MET A 23 9.98 -6.00 -8.11
C MET A 23 9.90 -7.36 -7.41
N VAL A 24 8.71 -7.74 -6.94
CA VAL A 24 8.49 -9.08 -6.34
C VAL A 24 8.72 -10.17 -7.38
N VAL A 25 8.17 -10.02 -8.59
CA VAL A 25 8.33 -11.00 -9.67
C VAL A 25 9.80 -11.13 -10.08
N LEU A 26 10.54 -10.03 -10.22
CA LEU A 26 11.98 -10.03 -10.49
C LEU A 26 12.76 -10.68 -9.35
N GLY A 27 12.43 -10.36 -8.10
CA GLY A 27 13.03 -10.99 -6.92
C GLY A 27 12.86 -12.51 -6.95
N ILE A 28 11.64 -12.99 -7.16
CA ILE A 28 11.33 -14.42 -7.29
C ILE A 28 12.07 -15.04 -8.49
N TYR A 29 12.04 -14.38 -9.65
CA TYR A 29 12.73 -14.86 -10.86
C TYR A 29 14.23 -15.05 -10.61
N TYR A 30 14.89 -14.06 -9.99
CA TYR A 30 16.31 -14.15 -9.66
C TYR A 30 16.58 -15.28 -8.65
N LEU A 31 15.70 -15.49 -7.68
CA LEU A 31 15.83 -16.59 -6.71
C LEU A 31 15.63 -17.97 -7.33
N ILE A 32 14.73 -18.10 -8.32
CA ILE A 32 14.50 -19.36 -9.02
C ILE A 32 15.66 -19.67 -9.97
N ARG A 33 16.14 -18.66 -10.71
CA ARG A 33 17.20 -18.83 -11.70
C ARG A 33 18.58 -18.97 -11.07
N ASP A 34 18.92 -18.10 -10.12
CA ASP A 34 20.19 -18.08 -9.40
C ASP A 34 19.89 -18.11 -7.90
N ARG A 35 19.85 -19.31 -7.33
CA ARG A 35 19.43 -19.58 -5.94
C ARG A 35 20.23 -18.83 -4.87
N THR A 36 21.35 -18.21 -5.23
CA THR A 36 22.23 -17.42 -4.36
C THR A 36 22.32 -15.95 -4.76
N SER A 37 21.46 -15.48 -5.68
CA SER A 37 21.41 -14.07 -6.05
C SER A 37 20.94 -13.23 -4.88
N LEU A 38 21.91 -12.59 -4.21
CA LEU A 38 21.68 -11.69 -3.09
C LEU A 38 20.71 -10.56 -3.48
N TRP A 39 20.78 -10.11 -4.73
CA TRP A 39 19.87 -9.13 -5.31
C TRP A 39 18.42 -9.64 -5.38
N GLY A 40 18.20 -10.93 -5.68
CA GLY A 40 16.86 -11.52 -5.67
C GLY A 40 16.19 -11.45 -4.31
N TYR A 41 16.94 -11.75 -3.23
CA TYR A 41 16.46 -11.59 -1.86
C TYR A 41 16.17 -10.14 -1.49
N VAL A 42 17.04 -9.20 -1.89
CA VAL A 42 16.86 -7.77 -1.63
C VAL A 42 15.59 -7.24 -2.31
N PHE A 43 15.38 -7.54 -3.60
CA PHE A 43 14.18 -7.12 -4.33
C PHE A 43 12.90 -7.74 -3.75
N LEU A 44 12.95 -9.03 -3.38
CA LEU A 44 11.84 -9.70 -2.73
C LEU A 44 11.49 -9.04 -1.39
N PHE A 45 12.49 -8.79 -0.55
CA PHE A 45 12.30 -8.21 0.77
C PHE A 45 11.71 -6.79 0.69
N ILE A 46 12.24 -5.94 -0.19
CA ILE A 46 11.73 -4.59 -0.41
C ILE A 46 10.29 -4.63 -0.94
N GLY A 47 10.00 -5.50 -1.91
CA GLY A 47 8.66 -5.66 -2.46
C GLY A 47 7.64 -6.09 -1.41
N LEU A 48 8.00 -7.05 -0.54
CA LEU A 48 7.14 -7.51 0.56
C LEU A 48 6.92 -6.41 1.62
N ILE A 49 7.94 -5.61 1.95
CA ILE A 49 7.78 -4.48 2.87
C ILE A 49 6.78 -3.47 2.32
N ILE A 50 6.93 -3.08 1.05
CA ILE A 50 6.02 -2.13 0.41
C ILE A 50 4.59 -2.68 0.43
N LEU A 51 4.41 -3.96 0.10
CA LEU A 51 3.11 -4.63 0.14
C LEU A 51 2.49 -4.59 1.55
N ALA A 52 3.26 -4.91 2.58
CA ALA A 52 2.81 -4.88 3.97
C ALA A 52 2.38 -3.47 4.41
N ILE A 53 3.18 -2.44 4.07
CA ILE A 53 2.85 -1.04 4.35
C ILE A 53 1.54 -0.63 3.66
N MET A 54 1.34 -1.05 2.40
CA MET A 54 0.09 -0.76 1.67
C MET A 54 -1.13 -1.42 2.32
N ILE A 55 -1.01 -2.68 2.78
CA ILE A 55 -2.10 -3.36 3.50
C ILE A 55 -2.46 -2.61 4.79
N ILE A 56 -1.46 -2.18 5.56
CA ILE A 56 -1.68 -1.42 6.80
C ILE A 56 -2.37 -0.08 6.50
N LEU A 57 -1.94 0.63 5.45
CA LEU A 57 -2.54 1.90 5.06
C LEU A 57 -3.98 1.73 4.57
N LEU A 58 -4.29 0.69 3.82
CA LEU A 58 -5.67 0.36 3.41
C LEU A 58 -6.54 0.00 4.61
N PHE A 59 -6.00 -0.77 5.56
CA PHE A 59 -6.70 -1.11 6.79
C PHE A 59 -7.00 0.14 7.63
N GLN A 60 -6.00 1.01 7.83
CA GLN A 60 -6.19 2.28 8.50
C GLN A 60 -7.25 3.13 7.80
N LEU A 61 -7.15 3.27 6.47
CA LEU A 61 -8.14 4.03 5.70
C LEU A 61 -9.55 3.47 5.88
N GLY A 62 -9.72 2.14 5.84
CA GLY A 62 -10.99 1.47 6.09
C GLY A 62 -11.55 1.76 7.49
N THR A 63 -10.71 1.68 8.52
CA THR A 63 -11.12 2.00 9.90
C THR A 63 -11.51 3.46 10.07
N TYR A 64 -10.76 4.39 9.46
CA TYR A 64 -11.09 5.82 9.47
C TYR A 64 -12.41 6.10 8.75
N THR A 65 -12.66 5.49 7.60
CA THR A 65 -13.94 5.66 6.88
C THR A 65 -15.12 5.12 7.66
N ARG A 66 -14.93 4.05 8.43
CA ARG A 66 -15.98 3.47 9.26
C ARG A 66 -16.30 4.36 10.46
N PHE A 67 -15.28 4.83 11.18
CA PHE A 67 -15.45 5.77 12.28
C PHE A 67 -16.08 7.09 11.84
N ALA A 68 -15.62 7.64 10.71
CA ALA A 68 -16.20 8.86 10.15
C ALA A 68 -17.66 8.67 9.73
N GLY A 69 -18.03 7.48 9.23
CA GLY A 69 -19.41 7.13 8.92
C GLY A 69 -20.29 7.06 10.17
N GLU A 70 -19.82 6.40 11.23
CA GLU A 70 -20.55 6.27 12.50
C GLU A 70 -20.81 7.63 13.16
N VAL A 71 -19.81 8.53 13.16
CA VAL A 71 -19.97 9.91 13.68
C VAL A 71 -20.96 10.73 12.86
N LEU A 72 -20.95 10.60 11.54
CA LEU A 72 -21.86 11.33 10.65
C LEU A 72 -23.31 10.82 10.78
N GLU A 73 -23.48 9.54 11.08
CA GLU A 73 -24.79 8.91 11.32
C GLU A 73 -25.36 9.34 12.69
N GLU A 74 -24.51 9.46 13.72
CA GLU A 74 -24.89 10.03 15.03
C GLU A 74 -25.35 11.50 14.91
N GLU A 75 -24.60 12.35 14.19
CA GLU A 75 -25.00 13.75 13.96
C GLU A 75 -26.33 13.89 13.19
N LEU A 76 -26.63 12.98 12.26
CA LEU A 76 -27.87 13.04 11.46
C LEU A 76 -29.10 12.49 12.19
N THR A 77 -28.91 11.75 13.28
CA THR A 77 -30.01 11.14 14.05
C THR A 77 -30.42 12.00 15.24
N GLU A 78 -29.59 12.97 15.64
CA GLU A 78 -29.87 13.96 16.70
C GLU A 78 -30.58 15.24 16.19
N GLU A 79 -30.77 15.40 14.87
CA GLU A 79 -31.52 16.50 14.22
C GLU A 79 -32.98 16.12 13.89
#